data_AF-B3MV81-F1
#
_entry.id   AF-B3MV81-F1
#
_cell.length_a   1.000
_cell.length_b   1.000
_cell.length_c   1.000
_cell.angle_alpha   90.00
_cell.angle_beta   90.00
_cell.angle_gamma   90.00
#
_symmetry.space_group_name_H-M   'P 1'
#
loop_
_entity.id
_entity.type
_entity.pdbx_description
1 polymer ?
#
loop_
_entity_poly.entity_id
_entity_poly.type
_entity_poly.pdbx_seq_one_letter_code
_entity_poly.pdbx_strand_id
1 'polypeptide(L)'
;MHSTKPALLLLVLAIGASCVVATPRPGLLDGVWQELGHAGQTIVNGLVEAAKNGSQIAGDFFGQVKNSTSEYLEQSAEYAQKIADALHKAVAQGLGDFSDAIKDAAASLESGISSLTDNAKRQALQDALKTVLALQNATSDLESTLNNITAQLEEQKQKHAQEIEVSWNQWAEAQLDRVDEQTNGQGNDEAEEVLNEFQARYSEYIHDCLQHLQVHVALYEQSVHETVSGYHNATDELIVQIQLCLESNSGRGTCRRNINKAVRKLQSAPRDLVRLKLKGLGLLAVGLDASGCVGQTLAEHELEKGSVERKLDEIISRNQASGSTEAADASTANDSEESEESEEE
;
A
#
# COMPACT_ATOMS: atom_id res chain seq x y z
N MET A 1 13.11 3.26 20.12
CA MET A 1 11.82 3.99 20.22
C MET A 1 11.91 5.30 19.43
N HIS A 2 11.88 5.19 18.10
CA HIS A 2 11.54 6.32 17.24
C HIS A 2 10.06 6.18 16.92
N SER A 3 9.31 7.23 17.22
CA SER A 3 7.84 7.24 17.13
C SER A 3 7.39 7.11 15.67
N THR A 4 6.41 6.25 15.41
CA THR A 4 5.62 6.05 14.16
C THR A 4 4.87 7.31 13.67
N LYS A 5 4.95 8.42 14.40
CA LYS A 5 4.28 9.69 14.11
C LYS A 5 4.66 10.39 12.81
N PRO A 6 5.91 10.38 12.30
CA PRO A 6 6.29 11.22 11.18
C PRO A 6 5.88 10.63 9.82
N ALA A 7 5.64 9.33 9.71
CA ALA A 7 5.51 8.69 8.39
C ALA A 7 4.06 8.53 7.90
N LEU A 8 3.08 8.40 8.79
CA LEU A 8 1.67 8.70 8.51
C LEU A 8 1.47 10.20 8.20
N LEU A 9 2.22 11.06 8.90
CA LEU A 9 2.34 12.49 8.62
C LEU A 9 2.96 12.76 7.25
N LEU A 10 3.96 11.99 6.81
CA LEU A 10 4.61 12.15 5.51
C LEU A 10 3.75 11.66 4.36
N LEU A 11 2.93 10.61 4.54
CA LEU A 11 2.00 10.15 3.51
C LEU A 11 0.88 11.19 3.31
N VAL A 12 0.40 11.80 4.39
CA VAL A 12 -0.56 12.92 4.37
C VAL A 12 0.06 14.23 3.88
N LEU A 13 1.27 14.59 4.34
CA LEU A 13 1.98 15.80 3.92
C LEU A 13 2.48 15.71 2.48
N ALA A 14 2.84 14.53 1.98
CA ALA A 14 3.16 14.31 0.57
C ALA A 14 1.97 14.62 -0.34
N ILE A 15 0.77 14.22 0.09
CA ILE A 15 -0.48 14.54 -0.61
C ILE A 15 -0.81 16.05 -0.50
N GLY A 16 -0.40 16.72 0.58
CA GLY A 16 -0.66 18.16 0.80
C GLY A 16 0.43 19.15 0.31
N ALA A 17 1.69 18.73 0.18
CA ALA A 17 2.84 19.61 -0.03
C ALA A 17 3.17 19.91 -1.50
N SER A 18 2.47 19.29 -2.46
CA SER A 18 2.56 19.62 -3.90
C SER A 18 1.86 20.94 -4.27
N CYS A 19 1.65 21.85 -3.31
CA CYS A 19 1.07 23.16 -3.57
C CYS A 19 2.15 24.17 -4.02
N VAL A 20 2.48 24.14 -5.32
CA VAL A 20 2.89 25.34 -6.05
C VAL A 20 1.86 25.58 -7.16
N VAL A 21 0.88 26.42 -6.83
CA VAL A 21 -0.03 27.16 -7.72
C VAL A 21 -0.35 26.47 -9.05
N ALA A 22 -1.14 25.40 -8.98
CA ALA A 22 -2.06 25.04 -10.04
C ALA A 22 -3.46 25.05 -9.43
N THR A 23 -4.36 25.81 -10.04
CA THR A 23 -5.79 25.81 -9.71
C THR A 23 -6.31 24.39 -9.49
N PRO A 24 -7.08 24.11 -8.42
CA PRO A 24 -7.59 22.78 -8.16
C PRO A 24 -8.47 22.35 -9.32
N ARG A 25 -8.14 21.23 -9.98
CA ARG A 25 -9.07 20.58 -10.91
C ARG A 25 -9.82 19.47 -10.16
N PRO A 26 -11.15 19.35 -10.30
CA PRO A 26 -11.98 18.56 -9.36
C PRO A 26 -11.96 17.02 -9.53
N GLY A 27 -11.25 16.45 -10.50
CA GLY A 27 -11.55 15.08 -10.94
C GLY A 27 -11.04 13.92 -10.06
N LEU A 28 -9.82 14.00 -9.51
CA LEU A 28 -9.21 12.92 -8.71
C LEU A 28 -10.02 12.65 -7.43
N LEU A 29 -10.45 13.76 -6.85
CA LEU A 29 -11.08 13.81 -5.55
C LEU A 29 -12.56 13.42 -5.65
N ASP A 30 -13.29 13.75 -6.71
CA ASP A 30 -14.71 13.42 -6.81
C ASP A 30 -15.00 11.91 -6.85
N GLY A 31 -14.13 11.11 -7.48
CA GLY A 31 -14.25 9.65 -7.48
C GLY A 31 -13.90 9.02 -6.13
N VAL A 32 -12.83 9.52 -5.50
CA VAL A 32 -12.41 9.13 -4.15
C VAL A 32 -13.45 9.58 -3.11
N TRP A 33 -14.07 10.74 -3.27
CA TRP A 33 -15.11 11.29 -2.37
C TRP A 33 -16.44 10.59 -2.49
N GLN A 34 -16.82 10.11 -3.68
CA GLN A 34 -18.04 9.32 -3.86
C GLN A 34 -17.96 7.98 -3.13
N GLU A 35 -16.78 7.33 -3.11
CA GLU A 35 -16.59 6.06 -2.39
C GLU A 35 -16.39 6.25 -0.86
N LEU A 36 -15.86 7.39 -0.42
CA LEU A 36 -15.53 7.67 0.98
C LEU A 36 -16.69 8.19 1.86
N GLY A 37 -17.78 8.67 1.25
CA GLY A 37 -18.94 9.23 1.97
C GLY A 37 -18.63 10.51 2.80
N HIS A 38 -19.64 11.02 3.51
CA HIS A 38 -19.52 12.28 4.27
C HIS A 38 -18.52 12.22 5.44
N ALA A 39 -18.27 11.04 6.01
CA ALA A 39 -17.29 10.85 7.08
C ALA A 39 -15.86 10.98 6.55
N GLY A 40 -15.52 10.35 5.41
CA GLY A 40 -14.21 10.50 4.78
C GLY A 40 -13.94 11.92 4.27
N GLN A 41 -14.98 12.61 3.80
CA GLN A 41 -14.89 14.02 3.41
C GLN A 41 -14.53 14.94 4.60
N THR A 42 -15.06 14.67 5.78
CA THR A 42 -14.76 15.44 7.01
C THR A 42 -13.34 15.19 7.51
N ILE A 43 -12.86 13.95 7.43
CA ILE A 43 -11.51 13.56 7.83
C ILE A 43 -10.46 14.18 6.90
N VAL A 44 -10.69 14.17 5.59
CA VAL A 44 -9.73 14.77 4.66
C VAL A 44 -9.80 16.29 4.63
N ASN A 45 -10.98 16.89 4.81
CA ASN A 45 -11.04 18.33 5.08
C ASN A 45 -10.24 18.67 6.34
N GLY A 46 -10.34 17.86 7.40
CA GLY A 46 -9.50 17.98 8.60
C GLY A 46 -7.99 17.86 8.32
N LEU A 47 -7.58 16.93 7.45
CA LEU A 47 -6.17 16.75 7.03
C LEU A 47 -5.66 17.92 6.16
N VAL A 48 -6.48 18.41 5.24
CA VAL A 48 -6.18 19.57 4.38
C VAL A 48 -6.12 20.86 5.20
N GLU A 49 -6.97 20.99 6.22
CA GLU A 49 -7.02 22.15 7.12
C GLU A 49 -5.89 22.10 8.16
N ALA A 50 -5.48 20.91 8.60
CA ALA A 50 -4.28 20.67 9.39
C ALA A 50 -2.99 20.96 8.57
N ALA A 51 -2.96 20.59 7.28
CA ALA A 51 -1.87 20.92 6.37
C ALA A 51 -1.77 22.44 6.10
N LYS A 52 -2.89 23.16 6.09
CA LYS A 52 -2.93 24.64 5.99
C LYS A 52 -2.49 25.36 7.28
N ASN A 53 -2.78 24.80 8.46
CA ASN A 53 -2.53 25.45 9.76
C ASN A 53 -1.29 24.93 10.51
N GLY A 54 -0.53 24.02 9.90
CA GLY A 54 0.93 23.91 10.01
C GLY A 54 1.58 23.47 11.32
N SER A 55 0.92 23.41 12.48
CA SER A 55 1.53 22.80 13.68
C SER A 55 0.61 22.64 14.90
N GLN A 56 -0.44 23.45 15.05
CA GLN A 56 -1.22 23.47 16.30
C GLN A 56 -2.33 22.41 16.38
N ILE A 57 -3.01 22.10 15.28
CA ILE A 57 -4.15 21.15 15.26
C ILE A 57 -3.68 19.68 15.21
N ALA A 58 -2.46 19.44 14.71
CA ALA A 58 -1.81 18.12 14.79
C ALA A 58 -1.53 17.71 16.26
N GLY A 59 -1.45 18.65 17.20
CA GLY A 59 -1.31 18.30 18.62
C GLY A 59 -2.58 17.66 19.20
N ASP A 60 -3.73 18.26 18.93
CA ASP A 60 -5.02 17.88 19.53
C ASP A 60 -5.64 16.64 18.85
N PHE A 61 -5.49 16.49 17.53
CA PHE A 61 -5.91 15.29 16.80
C PHE A 61 -5.11 14.05 17.26
N PHE A 62 -3.79 14.16 17.35
CA PHE A 62 -2.95 13.06 17.83
C PHE A 62 -3.09 12.80 19.34
N GLY A 63 -3.51 13.81 20.12
CA GLY A 63 -3.91 13.64 21.52
C GLY A 63 -5.16 12.76 21.67
N GLN A 64 -6.09 12.83 20.72
CA GLN A 64 -7.26 11.96 20.66
C GLN A 64 -6.94 10.57 20.07
N VAL A 65 -6.10 10.48 19.04
CA VAL A 65 -5.65 9.19 18.43
C VAL A 65 -4.78 8.37 19.40
N LYS A 66 -3.95 9.01 20.23
CA LYS A 66 -3.16 8.32 21.26
C LYS A 66 -4.04 7.68 22.35
N ASN A 67 -5.28 8.16 22.50
CA ASN A 67 -6.24 7.68 23.51
C ASN A 67 -7.29 6.72 22.94
N SER A 68 -7.38 6.51 21.62
CA SER A 68 -8.33 5.57 21.02
C SER A 68 -7.63 4.29 20.57
N THR A 69 -8.07 3.20 21.18
CA THR A 69 -7.65 1.79 21.14
C THR A 69 -7.43 1.19 19.73
N SER A 70 -6.85 -0.01 19.68
CA SER A 70 -6.55 -0.86 18.51
C SER A 70 -7.58 -0.84 17.37
N GLU A 71 -8.87 -0.72 17.71
CA GLU A 71 -10.00 -0.62 16.78
C GLU A 71 -9.89 0.58 15.81
N TYR A 72 -9.32 1.71 16.26
CA TYR A 72 -9.08 2.89 15.42
C TYR A 72 -7.85 2.69 14.50
N LEU A 73 -6.82 1.98 14.98
CA LEU A 73 -5.64 1.65 14.19
C LEU A 73 -5.98 0.68 13.06
N GLU A 74 -6.81 -0.33 13.33
CA GLU A 74 -7.31 -1.28 12.33
C GLU A 74 -8.15 -0.57 11.26
N GLN A 75 -9.08 0.30 11.67
CA GLN A 75 -9.86 1.13 10.73
C GLN A 75 -8.99 2.08 9.90
N SER A 76 -7.91 2.62 10.48
CA SER A 76 -6.98 3.50 9.76
C SER A 76 -6.11 2.77 8.75
N ALA A 77 -5.71 1.53 9.05
CA ALA A 77 -4.93 0.69 8.14
C ALA A 77 -5.78 0.23 6.95
N GLU A 78 -7.03 -0.20 7.20
CA GLU A 78 -7.98 -0.55 6.15
C GLU A 78 -8.26 0.65 5.23
N TYR A 79 -8.41 1.83 5.81
CA TYR A 79 -8.60 3.07 5.07
C TYR A 79 -7.39 3.44 4.19
N ALA A 80 -6.17 3.36 4.75
CA ALA A 80 -4.95 3.62 4.01
C ALA A 80 -4.77 2.64 2.85
N GLN A 81 -5.11 1.36 3.07
CA GLN A 81 -5.08 0.33 2.03
C GLN A 81 -6.06 0.65 0.88
N LYS A 82 -7.30 1.03 1.19
CA LYS A 82 -8.29 1.43 0.17
C LYS A 82 -7.82 2.61 -0.67
N ILE A 83 -7.17 3.60 -0.06
CA ILE A 83 -6.59 4.74 -0.80
C ILE A 83 -5.47 4.27 -1.73
N ALA A 84 -4.56 3.43 -1.23
CA ALA A 84 -3.46 2.90 -2.02
C ALA A 84 -3.97 2.09 -3.22
N ASP A 85 -4.96 1.21 -3.00
CA ASP A 85 -5.56 0.40 -4.07
C ASP A 85 -6.28 1.27 -5.11
N ALA A 86 -7.02 2.29 -4.68
CA ALA A 86 -7.69 3.23 -5.57
C ALA A 86 -6.68 4.03 -6.41
N LEU A 87 -5.59 4.50 -5.79
CA LEU A 87 -4.52 5.22 -6.48
C LEU A 87 -3.82 4.32 -7.51
N HIS A 88 -3.44 3.11 -7.12
CA HIS A 88 -2.82 2.12 -8.00
C HIS A 88 -3.70 1.83 -9.21
N LYS A 89 -5.00 1.59 -8.98
CA LYS A 89 -5.99 1.37 -10.04
C LYS A 89 -6.12 2.58 -10.97
N ALA A 90 -6.18 3.80 -10.42
CA ALA A 90 -6.27 5.02 -11.21
C ALA A 90 -5.01 5.25 -12.07
N VAL A 91 -3.83 4.88 -11.58
CA VAL A 91 -2.58 4.90 -12.36
C VAL A 91 -2.63 3.87 -13.48
N ALA A 92 -2.96 2.62 -13.17
CA ALA A 92 -3.01 1.55 -14.16
C ALA A 92 -4.02 1.86 -15.28
N GLN A 93 -5.22 2.32 -14.91
CA GLN A 93 -6.24 2.71 -15.87
C GLN A 93 -5.82 3.94 -16.68
N GLY A 94 -5.37 5.02 -16.01
CA GLY A 94 -4.99 6.24 -16.71
C GLY A 94 -3.82 6.05 -17.68
N LEU A 95 -2.88 5.16 -17.35
CA LEU A 95 -1.78 4.79 -18.23
C LEU A 95 -2.25 3.96 -19.42
N GLY A 96 -3.15 3.01 -19.21
CA GLY A 96 -3.78 2.22 -20.27
C GLY A 96 -4.59 3.08 -21.25
N ASP A 97 -5.46 3.95 -20.73
CA ASP A 97 -6.27 4.88 -21.52
C ASP A 97 -5.37 5.81 -22.37
N PHE A 98 -4.29 6.30 -21.76
CA PHE A 98 -3.31 7.13 -22.46
C PHE A 98 -2.57 6.37 -23.57
N SER A 99 -2.16 5.13 -23.30
CA SER A 99 -1.51 4.24 -24.27
C SER A 99 -2.40 4.00 -25.49
N ASP A 100 -3.69 3.76 -25.27
CA ASP A 100 -4.66 3.55 -26.35
C ASP A 100 -4.91 4.85 -27.14
N ALA A 101 -5.08 5.99 -26.47
CA ALA A 101 -5.21 7.28 -27.14
C ALA A 101 -3.99 7.61 -28.04
N ILE A 102 -2.77 7.26 -27.61
CA ILE A 102 -1.56 7.43 -28.42
C ILE A 102 -1.56 6.52 -29.64
N LYS A 103 -1.96 5.24 -29.49
CA LYS A 103 -2.05 4.30 -30.62
C LYS A 103 -3.06 4.78 -31.66
N ASP A 104 -4.22 5.26 -31.21
CA ASP A 104 -5.25 5.81 -32.07
C ASP A 104 -4.77 7.07 -32.81
N ALA A 105 -4.03 7.94 -32.12
CA ALA A 105 -3.41 9.11 -32.73
C ALA A 105 -2.38 8.71 -33.80
N ALA A 106 -1.54 7.70 -33.53
CA ALA A 106 -0.56 7.19 -34.48
C ALA A 106 -1.23 6.62 -35.74
N ALA A 107 -2.24 5.75 -35.56
CA ALA A 107 -2.99 5.16 -36.66
C ALA A 107 -3.71 6.23 -37.51
N SER A 108 -4.31 7.23 -36.85
CA SER A 108 -4.97 8.37 -37.52
C SER A 108 -3.98 9.19 -38.35
N LEU A 109 -2.78 9.42 -37.83
CA LEU A 109 -1.71 10.12 -38.53
C LEU A 109 -1.21 9.34 -39.75
N GLU A 110 -0.93 8.05 -39.61
CA GLU A 110 -0.48 7.20 -40.71
C GLU A 110 -1.49 7.16 -41.86
N SER A 111 -2.76 6.93 -41.53
CA SER A 111 -3.86 6.96 -42.50
C SER A 111 -4.01 8.35 -43.16
N GLY A 112 -3.98 9.41 -42.35
CA GLY A 112 -4.11 10.79 -42.82
C GLY A 112 -2.96 11.24 -43.73
N ILE A 113 -1.73 10.86 -43.42
CA ILE A 113 -0.54 11.15 -44.24
C ILE A 113 -0.65 10.50 -45.62
N SER A 114 -1.15 9.26 -45.68
CA SER A 114 -1.27 8.50 -46.93
C SER A 114 -2.31 9.07 -47.89
N SER A 115 -3.38 9.69 -47.35
CA SER A 115 -4.51 10.23 -48.11
C SER A 115 -4.32 11.68 -48.55
N LEU A 116 -3.42 12.43 -47.92
CA LEU A 116 -3.16 13.84 -48.25
C LEU A 116 -2.28 14.01 -49.48
N THR A 117 -2.70 14.84 -50.43
CA THR A 117 -1.88 15.28 -51.58
C THR A 117 -1.03 16.51 -51.28
N ASP A 118 -1.39 17.28 -50.25
CA ASP A 118 -0.72 18.52 -49.87
C ASP A 118 0.59 18.27 -49.10
N ASN A 119 1.73 18.53 -49.75
CA ASN A 119 3.05 18.27 -49.15
C ASN A 119 3.30 19.04 -47.84
N ALA A 120 2.75 20.25 -47.68
CA ALA A 120 3.00 21.04 -46.47
C ALA A 120 2.19 20.52 -45.28
N LYS A 121 0.94 20.08 -45.51
CA LYS A 121 0.15 19.38 -44.49
C LYS A 121 0.80 18.03 -44.16
N ARG A 122 1.22 17.27 -45.17
CA ARG A 122 1.87 15.97 -45.01
C ARG A 122 3.10 16.06 -44.11
N GLN A 123 3.98 17.03 -44.35
CA GLN A 123 5.17 17.23 -43.51
C GLN A 123 4.79 17.52 -42.05
N ALA A 124 3.80 18.40 -41.81
CA ALA A 124 3.38 18.73 -40.46
C ALA A 124 2.84 17.50 -39.70
N LEU A 125 2.06 16.65 -40.38
CA LEU A 125 1.57 15.41 -39.80
C LEU A 125 2.68 14.36 -39.62
N GLN A 126 3.67 14.29 -40.51
CA GLN A 126 4.84 13.43 -40.34
C GLN A 126 5.67 13.82 -39.11
N ASP A 127 5.86 15.11 -38.87
CA ASP A 127 6.56 15.61 -37.68
C ASP A 127 5.76 15.28 -36.40
N ALA A 128 4.42 15.39 -36.46
CA ALA A 128 3.53 14.96 -35.38
C ALA A 128 3.62 13.46 -35.14
N LEU A 129 3.59 12.63 -36.19
CA LEU A 129 3.69 11.17 -36.11
C LEU A 129 4.99 10.77 -35.42
N LYS A 130 6.10 11.40 -35.76
CA LYS A 130 7.39 11.13 -35.12
C LYS A 130 7.35 11.40 -33.60
N THR A 131 6.62 12.44 -33.19
CA THR A 131 6.43 12.76 -31.77
C THR A 131 5.53 11.74 -31.08
N VAL A 132 4.41 11.37 -31.70
CA VAL A 132 3.46 10.37 -31.18
C VAL A 132 4.11 9.00 -31.06
N LEU A 133 4.91 8.55 -32.03
CA LEU A 133 5.66 7.29 -31.95
C LEU A 133 6.71 7.29 -30.84
N ALA A 134 7.41 8.42 -30.64
CA ALA A 134 8.34 8.56 -29.51
C ALA A 134 7.62 8.50 -28.17
N LEU A 135 6.43 9.09 -28.08
CA LEU A 135 5.56 9.04 -26.92
C LEU A 135 5.04 7.62 -26.67
N GLN A 136 4.58 6.93 -27.71
CA GLN A 136 4.12 5.54 -27.64
C GLN A 136 5.17 4.61 -27.06
N ASN A 137 6.41 4.71 -27.54
CA ASN A 137 7.52 3.91 -27.03
C ASN A 137 7.78 4.21 -25.55
N ALA A 138 7.81 5.48 -25.15
CA ALA A 138 8.05 5.87 -23.76
C ALA A 138 6.92 5.42 -22.82
N THR A 139 5.65 5.48 -23.28
CA THR A 139 4.49 4.99 -22.53
C THR A 139 4.54 3.48 -22.35
N SER A 140 4.78 2.72 -23.43
CA SER A 140 4.89 1.26 -23.37
C SER A 140 6.03 0.79 -22.46
N ASP A 141 7.17 1.48 -22.52
CA ASP A 141 8.30 1.23 -21.61
C ASP A 141 7.93 1.47 -20.14
N LEU A 142 7.16 2.53 -19.87
CA LEU A 142 6.68 2.85 -18.51
C LEU A 142 5.68 1.81 -18.02
N GLU A 143 4.72 1.41 -18.84
CA GLU A 143 3.74 0.34 -18.54
C GLU A 143 4.44 -0.97 -18.18
N SER A 144 5.37 -1.42 -19.03
CA SER A 144 6.13 -2.65 -18.79
C SER A 144 6.92 -2.56 -17.49
N THR A 145 7.55 -1.41 -17.22
CA THR A 145 8.33 -1.19 -16.00
C THR A 145 7.43 -1.19 -14.77
N LEU A 146 6.27 -0.51 -14.80
CA LEU A 146 5.31 -0.46 -13.70
C LEU A 146 4.76 -1.86 -13.37
N ASN A 147 4.39 -2.63 -14.39
CA ASN A 147 3.92 -4.00 -14.23
C ASN A 147 4.99 -4.89 -13.60
N ASN A 148 6.25 -4.78 -14.05
CA ASN A 148 7.36 -5.53 -13.47
C ASN A 148 7.63 -5.13 -12.00
N ILE A 149 7.61 -3.83 -11.68
CA ILE A 149 7.79 -3.37 -10.29
C ILE A 149 6.68 -3.91 -9.40
N THR A 150 5.43 -3.77 -9.84
CA THR A 150 4.26 -4.24 -9.09
C THR A 150 4.34 -5.74 -8.84
N ALA A 151 4.68 -6.52 -9.87
CA ALA A 151 4.85 -7.97 -9.73
C ALA A 151 5.95 -8.36 -8.73
N GLN A 152 7.11 -7.68 -8.79
CA GLN A 152 8.21 -7.96 -7.86
C GLN A 152 7.86 -7.59 -6.42
N LEU A 153 7.19 -6.46 -6.19
CA LEU A 153 6.75 -6.06 -4.85
C LEU A 153 5.70 -7.02 -4.30
N GLU A 154 4.76 -7.46 -5.13
CA GLU A 154 3.72 -8.41 -4.72
C GLU A 154 4.30 -9.81 -4.44
N GLU A 155 5.27 -10.28 -5.23
CA GLU A 155 6.00 -11.53 -4.96
C GLU A 155 6.69 -11.49 -3.59
N GLN A 156 7.38 -10.40 -3.26
CA GLN A 156 8.02 -10.24 -1.95
C GLN A 156 7.00 -10.19 -0.81
N LYS A 157 5.88 -9.48 -1.00
CA LYS A 157 4.78 -9.44 -0.03
C LYS A 157 4.22 -10.84 0.23
N GLN A 158 3.94 -11.61 -0.82
CA GLN A 158 3.39 -12.97 -0.69
C GLN A 158 4.37 -13.91 0.01
N LYS A 159 5.65 -13.83 -0.34
CA LYS A 159 6.70 -14.61 0.33
C LYS A 159 6.73 -14.35 1.83
N HIS A 160 6.80 -13.08 2.24
CA HIS A 160 6.85 -12.72 3.66
C HIS A 160 5.53 -13.03 4.38
N ALA A 161 4.38 -12.84 3.74
CA ALA A 161 3.09 -13.20 4.31
C ALA A 161 2.99 -14.71 4.61
N GLN A 162 3.50 -15.56 3.70
CA GLN A 162 3.56 -17.00 3.92
C GLN A 162 4.51 -17.37 5.07
N GLU A 163 5.67 -16.71 5.17
CA GLU A 163 6.61 -16.92 6.27
C GLU A 163 5.98 -16.52 7.62
N ILE A 164 5.28 -15.39 7.70
CA ILE A 164 4.54 -14.95 8.90
C ILE A 164 3.46 -15.97 9.27
N GLU A 165 2.63 -16.39 8.31
CA GLU A 165 1.54 -17.34 8.56
C GLU A 165 2.05 -18.65 9.16
N VAL A 166 3.09 -19.24 8.55
CA VAL A 166 3.62 -20.53 8.99
C VAL A 166 4.47 -20.40 10.24
N SER A 167 5.40 -19.43 10.26
CA SER A 167 6.41 -19.36 11.32
C SER A 167 5.93 -18.62 12.55
N TRP A 168 4.90 -17.78 12.46
CA TRP A 168 4.39 -17.01 13.59
C TRP A 168 3.02 -17.50 14.03
N ASN A 169 2.03 -17.45 13.14
CA ASN A 169 0.63 -17.70 13.51
C ASN A 169 0.44 -19.17 13.91
N GLN A 170 0.83 -20.11 13.04
CA GLN A 170 0.71 -21.54 13.33
C GLN A 170 1.56 -22.00 14.52
N TRP A 171 2.75 -21.41 14.70
CA TRP A 171 3.57 -21.71 15.88
C TRP A 171 2.91 -21.23 17.16
N ALA A 172 2.37 -20.00 17.19
CA ALA A 172 1.70 -19.44 18.37
C ALA A 172 0.43 -20.22 18.72
N GLU A 173 -0.37 -20.61 17.73
CA GLU A 173 -1.55 -21.49 17.92
C GLU A 173 -1.13 -22.83 18.54
N ALA A 174 -0.10 -23.48 18.00
CA ALA A 174 0.43 -24.72 18.56
C ALA A 174 0.98 -24.56 19.99
N GLN A 175 1.48 -23.38 20.36
CA GLN A 175 1.90 -23.09 21.74
C GLN A 175 0.69 -22.95 22.68
N LEU A 176 -0.39 -22.30 22.25
CA LEU A 176 -1.62 -22.19 23.03
C LEU A 176 -2.25 -23.57 23.24
N ASP A 177 -2.36 -24.38 22.18
CA ASP A 177 -2.85 -25.76 22.27
C ASP A 177 -2.02 -26.58 23.27
N ARG A 178 -0.69 -26.42 23.24
CA ARG A 178 0.20 -27.10 24.18
C ARG A 178 -0.06 -26.71 25.63
N VAL A 179 -0.31 -25.43 25.90
CA VAL A 179 -0.63 -24.96 27.25
C VAL A 179 -1.99 -25.51 27.68
N ASP A 180 -3.00 -25.44 26.81
CA ASP A 180 -4.35 -25.93 27.07
C ASP A 180 -4.35 -27.42 27.42
N GLU A 181 -3.72 -28.25 26.59
CA GLU A 181 -3.62 -29.70 26.79
C GLU A 181 -2.91 -30.08 28.10
N GLN A 182 -1.86 -29.35 28.47
CA GLN A 182 -1.04 -29.67 29.64
C GLN A 182 -1.59 -29.12 30.96
N THR A 183 -2.55 -28.21 30.89
CA THR A 183 -3.12 -27.52 32.07
C THR A 183 -4.64 -27.68 32.19
N ASN A 184 -5.29 -28.37 31.23
CA ASN A 184 -6.75 -28.41 31.06
C ASN A 184 -7.35 -26.99 31.01
N GLY A 185 -6.71 -26.11 30.25
CA GLY A 185 -7.11 -24.71 30.05
C GLY A 185 -6.72 -23.73 31.18
N GLN A 186 -6.07 -24.19 32.25
CA GLN A 186 -5.59 -23.31 33.32
C GLN A 186 -4.33 -22.54 32.89
N GLY A 187 -4.46 -21.23 32.71
CA GLY A 187 -3.35 -20.36 32.30
C GLY A 187 -3.34 -19.99 30.81
N ASN A 188 -4.38 -20.38 30.06
CA ASN A 188 -4.53 -19.96 28.66
C ASN A 188 -4.53 -18.44 28.51
N ASP A 189 -5.25 -17.71 29.38
CA ASP A 189 -5.28 -16.24 29.33
C ASP A 189 -3.86 -15.62 29.51
N GLU A 190 -3.05 -16.17 30.42
CA GLU A 190 -1.67 -15.70 30.65
C GLU A 190 -0.76 -16.08 29.46
N ALA A 191 -0.96 -17.26 28.87
CA ALA A 191 -0.23 -17.69 27.68
C ALA A 191 -0.60 -16.85 26.44
N GLU A 192 -1.88 -16.52 26.28
CA GLU A 192 -2.39 -15.66 25.21
C GLU A 192 -1.83 -14.24 25.35
N GLU A 193 -1.79 -13.68 26.56
CA GLU A 193 -1.16 -12.38 26.81
C GLU A 193 0.32 -12.37 26.39
N VAL A 194 1.08 -13.40 26.77
CA VAL A 194 2.50 -13.54 26.42
C VAL A 194 2.71 -13.61 24.90
N LEU A 195 1.88 -14.39 24.19
CA LEU A 195 1.98 -14.55 22.74
C LEU A 195 1.49 -13.29 22.00
N ASN A 196 0.42 -12.65 22.46
CA ASN A 196 -0.10 -11.41 21.89
C ASN A 196 0.91 -10.26 22.03
N GLU A 197 1.55 -10.11 23.19
CA GLU A 197 2.62 -9.10 23.37
C GLU A 197 3.79 -9.36 22.42
N PHE A 198 4.19 -10.63 22.28
CA PHE A 198 5.26 -11.05 21.40
C PHE A 198 4.96 -10.73 19.92
N GLN A 199 3.80 -11.16 19.44
CA GLN A 199 3.35 -10.91 18.07
C GLN A 199 3.17 -9.42 17.79
N ALA A 200 2.50 -8.68 18.68
CA ALA A 200 2.23 -7.25 18.49
C ALA A 200 3.53 -6.44 18.30
N ARG A 201 4.56 -6.71 19.11
CA ARG A 201 5.86 -6.04 19.01
C ARG A 201 6.53 -6.30 17.66
N TYR A 202 6.52 -7.56 17.20
CA TYR A 202 7.17 -7.91 15.94
C TYR A 202 6.35 -7.47 14.71
N SER A 203 5.02 -7.44 14.81
CA SER A 203 4.16 -6.79 13.81
C SER A 203 4.45 -5.29 13.70
N GLU A 204 4.72 -4.59 14.81
CA GLU A 204 5.15 -3.18 14.78
C GLU A 204 6.48 -3.00 14.04
N TYR A 205 7.45 -3.88 14.25
CA TYR A 205 8.73 -3.84 13.53
C TYR A 205 8.56 -4.09 12.02
N ILE A 206 7.74 -5.07 11.63
CA ILE A 206 7.41 -5.29 10.21
C ILE A 206 6.72 -4.06 9.62
N HIS A 207 5.79 -3.45 10.35
CA HIS A 207 5.13 -2.23 9.91
C HIS A 207 6.13 -1.11 9.64
N ASP A 208 7.06 -0.87 10.57
CA ASP A 208 8.12 0.13 10.43
C ASP A 208 9.01 -0.13 9.21
N CYS A 209 9.37 -1.40 8.94
CA CYS A 209 10.13 -1.78 7.75
C CYS A 209 9.41 -1.43 6.45
N LEU A 210 8.08 -1.62 6.39
CA LEU A 210 7.28 -1.44 5.18
C LEU A 210 6.82 0.01 4.98
N GLN A 211 6.79 0.82 6.04
CA GLN A 211 6.25 2.16 6.01
C GLN A 211 6.97 3.08 5.00
N HIS A 212 8.30 3.00 4.95
CA HIS A 212 9.10 3.79 4.02
C HIS A 212 8.81 3.42 2.56
N LEU A 213 8.63 2.13 2.26
CA LEU A 213 8.26 1.63 0.95
C LEU A 213 6.87 2.12 0.53
N GLN A 214 5.88 2.05 1.42
CA GLN A 214 4.51 2.49 1.13
C GLN A 214 4.44 3.97 0.73
N VAL A 215 5.16 4.84 1.45
CA VAL A 215 5.26 6.28 1.10
C VAL A 215 5.86 6.47 -0.29
N HIS A 216 6.92 5.73 -0.61
CA HIS A 216 7.60 5.85 -1.91
C HIS A 216 6.73 5.36 -3.07
N VAL A 217 5.99 4.26 -2.88
CA VAL A 217 5.03 3.75 -3.86
C VAL A 217 3.95 4.79 -4.12
N ALA A 218 3.32 5.34 -3.07
CA ALA A 218 2.26 6.33 -3.21
C ALA A 218 2.73 7.60 -3.94
N LEU A 219 3.90 8.14 -3.56
CA LEU A 219 4.49 9.31 -4.21
C LEU A 219 4.81 9.08 -5.69
N TYR A 220 5.30 7.89 -6.01
CA TYR A 220 5.60 7.51 -7.38
C TYR A 220 4.32 7.38 -8.21
N GLU A 221 3.32 6.65 -7.70
CA GLU A 221 2.03 6.46 -8.36
C GLU A 221 1.32 7.78 -8.61
N GLN A 222 1.29 8.68 -7.62
CA GLN A 222 0.80 10.05 -7.80
C GLN A 222 1.56 10.78 -8.93
N SER A 223 2.89 10.71 -8.94
CA SER A 223 3.71 11.34 -9.99
C SER A 223 3.40 10.78 -11.37
N VAL A 224 3.15 9.48 -11.49
CA VAL A 224 2.75 8.83 -12.74
C VAL A 224 1.38 9.35 -13.17
N HIS A 225 0.39 9.31 -12.28
CA HIS A 225 -0.97 9.76 -12.56
C HIS A 225 -0.99 11.21 -13.06
N GLU A 226 -0.39 12.15 -12.32
CA GLU A 226 -0.37 13.57 -12.67
C GLU A 226 0.28 13.82 -14.04
N THR A 227 1.41 13.15 -14.30
CA THR A 227 2.14 13.30 -15.56
C THR A 227 1.36 12.73 -16.73
N VAL A 228 0.80 11.51 -16.58
CA VAL A 228 0.04 10.82 -17.61
C VAL A 228 -1.25 11.59 -17.93
N SER A 229 -2.02 12.00 -16.93
CA SER A 229 -3.24 12.80 -17.15
C SER A 229 -2.93 14.14 -17.80
N GLY A 230 -1.81 14.78 -17.47
CA GLY A 230 -1.34 16.00 -18.14
C GLY A 230 -1.12 15.79 -19.63
N TYR A 231 -0.44 14.70 -20.00
CA TYR A 231 -0.15 14.39 -21.40
C TYR A 231 -1.31 13.78 -22.16
N HIS A 232 -2.23 13.07 -21.51
CA HIS A 232 -3.46 12.57 -22.12
C HIS A 232 -4.27 13.73 -22.72
N ASN A 233 -4.53 14.77 -21.93
CA ASN A 233 -5.24 15.96 -22.40
C ASN A 233 -4.55 16.64 -23.59
N ALA A 234 -3.21 16.65 -23.61
CA ALA A 234 -2.43 17.22 -24.72
C ALA A 234 -2.48 16.34 -25.98
N THR A 235 -2.56 15.01 -25.82
CA THR A 235 -2.78 14.05 -26.91
C THR A 235 -4.17 14.21 -27.50
N ASP A 236 -5.21 14.36 -26.67
CA ASP A 236 -6.58 14.64 -27.14
C ASP A 236 -6.64 15.92 -27.99
N GLU A 237 -5.98 16.99 -27.53
CA GLU A 237 -5.89 18.22 -28.31
C GLU A 237 -5.16 18.01 -29.65
N LEU A 238 -4.09 17.20 -29.68
CA LEU A 238 -3.39 16.85 -30.91
C LEU A 238 -4.30 16.07 -31.86
N ILE A 239 -5.06 15.09 -31.37
CA ILE A 239 -6.02 14.30 -32.16
C ILE A 239 -7.03 15.22 -32.84
N VAL A 240 -7.61 16.17 -32.09
CA VAL A 240 -8.54 17.17 -32.66
C VAL A 240 -7.86 18.00 -33.76
N GLN A 241 -6.62 18.46 -33.55
CA GLN A 241 -5.92 19.22 -34.58
C GLN A 241 -5.56 18.38 -35.82
N ILE A 242 -5.29 17.08 -35.65
CA ILE A 242 -5.09 16.14 -36.76
C ILE A 242 -6.35 16.04 -37.60
N GLN A 243 -7.50 15.80 -36.98
CA GLN A 243 -8.79 15.71 -37.67
C GLN A 243 -9.09 16.99 -38.47
N LEU A 244 -8.94 18.17 -37.84
CA LEU A 244 -9.12 19.46 -38.51
C LEU A 244 -8.13 19.68 -39.66
N CYS A 245 -6.88 19.21 -39.54
CA CYS A 245 -5.92 19.31 -40.63
C CYS A 245 -6.29 18.44 -41.84
N LEU A 246 -6.85 17.26 -41.57
CA LEU A 246 -7.27 16.30 -42.60
C LEU A 246 -8.51 16.76 -43.37
N GLU A 247 -9.33 17.63 -42.78
CA GLU A 247 -10.45 18.25 -43.50
C GLU A 247 -9.99 19.04 -44.74
N SER A 248 -10.74 18.92 -45.84
CA SER A 248 -10.41 19.48 -47.15
C SER A 248 -10.33 21.02 -47.16
N ASN A 249 -11.09 21.68 -46.28
CA ASN A 249 -11.17 23.15 -46.21
C ASN A 249 -10.11 23.78 -45.30
N SER A 250 -9.30 23.00 -44.57
CA SER A 250 -8.30 23.58 -43.69
C SER A 250 -7.12 24.15 -44.48
N GLY A 251 -6.82 25.43 -44.27
CA GLY A 251 -5.69 26.09 -44.93
C GLY A 251 -4.34 25.49 -44.49
N ARG A 252 -3.40 25.31 -45.42
CA ARG A 252 -2.05 24.75 -45.19
C ARG A 252 -1.35 25.41 -43.98
N GLY A 253 -1.38 26.74 -43.94
CA GLY A 253 -0.75 27.52 -42.87
C GLY A 253 -1.40 27.30 -41.50
N THR A 254 -2.72 27.12 -41.47
CA THR A 254 -3.49 26.87 -40.24
C THR A 254 -3.23 25.47 -39.71
N CYS A 255 -3.30 24.43 -40.57
CA CYS A 255 -2.96 23.07 -40.17
C CYS A 255 -1.56 23.02 -39.56
N ARG A 256 -0.54 23.49 -40.28
CA ARG A 256 0.85 23.44 -39.80
C ARG A 256 1.02 24.17 -38.47
N ARG A 257 0.42 25.36 -38.32
CA ARG A 257 0.51 26.14 -37.08
C ARG A 257 -0.13 25.42 -35.91
N ASN A 258 -1.32 24.85 -36.11
CA ASN A 258 -2.08 24.21 -35.04
C ASN A 258 -1.47 22.88 -34.63
N ILE A 259 -1.08 22.04 -35.59
CA ILE A 259 -0.36 20.78 -35.32
C ILE A 259 0.93 21.08 -34.54
N ASN A 260 1.75 22.02 -35.01
CA ASN A 260 2.99 22.37 -34.32
C ASN A 260 2.74 22.94 -32.90
N LYS A 261 1.63 23.65 -32.69
CA LYS A 261 1.24 24.14 -31.37
C LYS A 261 0.87 22.98 -30.43
N ALA A 262 0.09 22.01 -30.91
CA ALA A 262 -0.28 20.83 -30.13
C ALA A 262 0.94 19.94 -29.83
N VAL A 263 1.77 19.66 -30.84
CA VAL A 263 3.02 18.89 -30.70
C VAL A 263 3.97 19.50 -29.66
N ARG A 264 4.08 20.84 -29.58
CA ARG A 264 4.91 21.51 -28.56
C ARG A 264 4.49 21.18 -27.13
N LYS A 265 3.21 20.90 -26.87
CA LYS A 265 2.73 20.50 -25.54
C LYS A 265 3.16 19.08 -25.16
N LEU A 266 3.48 18.24 -26.14
CA LEU A 266 3.93 16.86 -25.97
C LEU A 266 5.45 16.70 -26.07
N GLN A 267 6.18 17.76 -26.39
CA GLN A 267 7.60 17.67 -26.74
C GLN A 267 8.49 17.21 -25.57
N SER A 268 8.10 17.52 -24.32
CA SER A 268 8.77 17.03 -23.11
C SER A 268 8.32 15.64 -22.66
N ALA A 269 7.17 15.17 -23.15
CA ALA A 269 6.51 13.97 -22.63
C ALA A 269 7.38 12.72 -22.65
N PRO A 270 8.07 12.35 -23.76
CA PRO A 270 8.91 11.17 -23.76
C PRO A 270 10.01 11.20 -22.69
N ARG A 271 10.60 12.39 -22.44
CA ARG A 271 11.65 12.55 -21.42
C ARG A 271 11.09 12.41 -20.02
N ASP A 272 9.92 12.98 -19.76
CA ASP A 272 9.31 12.92 -18.43
C ASP A 272 8.81 11.50 -18.11
N LEU A 273 8.26 10.78 -19.08
CA LEU A 273 7.91 9.35 -18.92
C LEU A 273 9.14 8.48 -18.68
N VAL A 274 10.26 8.73 -19.37
CA VAL A 274 11.54 8.06 -19.07
C VAL A 274 12.04 8.40 -17.67
N ARG A 275 11.85 9.64 -17.20
CA ARG A 275 12.19 10.01 -15.82
C ARG A 275 11.33 9.25 -14.81
N LEU A 276 10.03 9.09 -15.07
CA LEU A 276 9.15 8.26 -14.25
C LEU A 276 9.62 6.81 -14.25
N LYS A 277 9.95 6.23 -15.41
CA LYS A 277 10.52 4.88 -15.49
C LYS A 277 11.74 4.72 -14.57
N LEU A 278 12.69 5.66 -14.62
CA LEU A 278 13.88 5.63 -13.77
C LEU A 278 13.55 5.77 -12.27
N LYS A 279 12.57 6.62 -11.92
CA LYS A 279 12.07 6.72 -10.54
C LYS A 279 11.43 5.41 -10.08
N GLY A 280 10.64 4.77 -10.95
CA GLY A 280 10.01 3.48 -10.69
C GLY A 280 11.06 2.39 -10.44
N LEU A 281 12.11 2.32 -11.25
CA LEU A 281 13.22 1.39 -11.00
C LEU A 281 13.90 1.65 -9.63
N GLY A 282 13.94 2.90 -9.18
CA GLY A 282 14.39 3.24 -7.82
C GLY A 282 13.52 2.65 -6.71
N LEU A 283 12.22 2.41 -6.96
CA LEU A 283 11.34 1.73 -5.98
C LEU A 283 11.78 0.30 -5.70
N LEU A 284 12.41 -0.38 -6.66
CA LEU A 284 12.93 -1.73 -6.42
C LEU A 284 14.04 -1.72 -5.38
N ALA A 285 14.90 -0.70 -5.38
CA ALA A 285 15.93 -0.56 -4.35
C ALA A 285 15.32 -0.34 -2.95
N VAL A 286 14.30 0.52 -2.86
CA VAL A 286 13.54 0.72 -1.61
C VAL A 286 12.80 -0.56 -1.19
N GLY A 287 12.25 -1.31 -2.14
CA GLY A 287 11.58 -2.58 -1.90
C GLY A 287 12.53 -3.66 -1.41
N LEU A 288 13.76 -3.71 -1.94
CA LEU A 288 14.81 -4.61 -1.47
C LEU A 288 15.26 -4.28 -0.05
N ASP A 289 15.41 -3.00 0.28
CA ASP A 289 15.75 -2.53 1.62
C ASP A 289 14.65 -2.91 2.64
N ALA A 290 13.39 -2.64 2.29
CA ALA A 290 12.23 -3.03 3.10
C ALA A 290 12.14 -4.56 3.27
N SER A 291 12.33 -5.33 2.19
CA SER A 291 12.34 -6.80 2.24
C SER A 291 13.49 -7.34 3.11
N GLY A 292 14.67 -6.71 3.07
CA GLY A 292 15.79 -7.05 3.96
C GLY A 292 15.48 -6.78 5.43
N CYS A 293 14.86 -5.64 5.74
CA CYS A 293 14.41 -5.29 7.09
C CYS A 293 13.36 -6.27 7.62
N VAL A 294 12.36 -6.64 6.79
CA VAL A 294 11.35 -7.65 7.15
C VAL A 294 12.03 -9.00 7.38
N GLY A 295 12.92 -9.44 6.48
CA GLY A 295 13.66 -10.69 6.65
C GLY A 295 14.50 -10.74 7.92
N GLN A 296 15.15 -9.63 8.30
CA GLN A 296 15.86 -9.52 9.58
C GLN A 296 14.89 -9.63 10.77
N THR A 297 13.75 -8.94 10.70
CA THR A 297 12.71 -8.97 11.75
C THR A 297 12.17 -10.39 11.94
N LEU A 298 11.93 -11.13 10.86
CA LEU A 298 11.51 -12.53 10.89
C LEU A 298 12.58 -13.43 11.55
N ALA A 299 13.86 -13.22 11.23
CA ALA A 299 14.96 -13.96 11.85
C ALA A 299 15.11 -13.65 13.34
N GLU A 300 14.95 -12.39 13.74
CA GLU A 300 14.96 -11.99 15.16
C GLU A 300 13.79 -12.60 15.93
N HIS A 301 12.59 -12.62 15.33
CA HIS A 301 11.43 -13.31 15.90
C HIS A 301 11.73 -14.79 16.15
N GLU A 302 12.30 -15.50 15.18
CA GLU A 302 12.66 -16.91 15.32
C GLU A 302 13.64 -17.16 16.49
N LEU A 303 14.61 -16.26 16.68
CA LEU A 303 15.57 -16.36 17.79
C LEU A 303 14.94 -16.13 19.17
N GLU A 304 13.94 -15.24 19.26
CA GLU A 304 13.31 -14.92 20.54
C GLU A 304 12.24 -15.95 20.97
N LYS A 305 11.76 -16.81 20.05
CA LYS A 305 10.82 -17.90 20.35
C LYS A 305 11.21 -18.71 21.58
N GLY A 306 12.48 -19.11 21.70
CA GLY A 306 12.92 -19.93 22.84
C GLY A 306 12.75 -19.22 24.20
N SER A 307 12.83 -17.89 24.25
CA SER A 307 12.53 -17.15 25.48
C SER A 307 11.03 -17.10 25.79
N VAL A 308 10.19 -17.07 24.75
CA VAL A 308 8.73 -17.14 24.90
C VAL A 308 8.31 -18.53 25.33
N GLU A 309 8.82 -19.59 24.70
CA GLU A 309 8.57 -20.98 25.06
C GLU A 309 8.88 -21.25 26.53
N ARG A 310 9.99 -20.71 27.04
CA ARG A 310 10.33 -20.82 28.47
C ARG A 310 9.28 -20.16 29.37
N LYS A 311 8.75 -18.99 29.00
CA LYS A 311 7.67 -18.34 29.77
C LYS A 311 6.41 -19.21 29.78
N LEU A 312 6.08 -19.83 28.64
CA LEU A 312 4.94 -20.74 28.54
C LEU A 312 5.15 -22.02 29.38
N ASP A 313 6.37 -22.56 29.39
CA ASP A 313 6.72 -23.71 30.24
C ASP A 313 6.62 -23.38 31.74
N GLU A 314 6.96 -22.14 32.13
CA GLU A 314 6.77 -21.64 33.50
C GLU A 314 5.27 -21.56 33.86
N ILE A 315 4.40 -21.15 32.93
CA ILE A 315 2.94 -21.14 33.11
C ILE A 315 2.42 -22.58 33.30
N ILE A 316 2.82 -23.50 32.42
CA ILE A 316 2.43 -24.92 32.50
C ILE A 316 2.84 -25.51 33.85
N SER A 317 4.11 -25.33 34.23
CA SER A 317 4.66 -25.90 35.47
C SER A 317 3.93 -25.39 36.72
N ARG A 318 3.57 -24.11 36.75
CA ARG A 318 2.86 -23.47 37.86
C ARG A 318 1.44 -24.03 38.03
N ASN A 319 0.73 -24.22 36.93
CA ASN A 319 -0.66 -24.72 36.95
C ASN A 319 -0.72 -26.23 37.26
N GLN A 320 0.24 -27.01 36.77
CA GLN A 320 0.37 -28.44 37.14
C GLN A 320 0.67 -28.65 38.62
N ALA A 321 1.55 -27.82 39.21
CA ALA A 321 1.85 -27.89 40.65
C ALA A 321 0.63 -27.51 41.52
N SER A 322 -0.18 -26.56 41.05
CA SER A 322 -1.38 -26.10 41.75
C SER A 322 -2.50 -27.16 41.75
N GLY A 323 -2.72 -27.85 40.62
CA GLY A 323 -3.69 -28.95 40.52
C GLY A 323 -3.33 -30.21 41.33
N SER A 324 -2.05 -30.39 41.71
CA SER A 324 -1.61 -31.53 42.53
C SER A 324 -1.91 -31.36 44.03
N THR A 325 -2.21 -30.14 44.49
CA THR A 325 -2.38 -29.86 45.92
C THR A 325 -3.81 -30.10 46.41
N GLU A 326 -4.82 -30.07 45.53
CA GLU A 326 -6.22 -30.31 45.90
C GLU A 326 -6.61 -31.80 45.98
N ALA A 327 -5.78 -32.71 45.45
CA ALA A 327 -6.06 -34.15 45.47
C ALA A 327 -5.60 -34.86 46.77
N ALA A 328 -4.87 -34.17 47.66
CA ALA A 328 -4.26 -34.79 48.83
C ALA A 328 -5.06 -34.61 50.14
N ASP A 329 -6.17 -33.88 50.16
CA ASP A 329 -6.92 -33.57 51.40
C ASP A 329 -8.27 -34.30 51.51
N ALA A 330 -8.37 -35.48 50.90
CA ALA A 330 -9.55 -36.34 50.99
C ALA A 330 -9.21 -37.75 51.48
N SER A 331 -8.50 -37.90 52.61
CA SER A 331 -8.43 -39.16 53.37
C SER A 331 -7.79 -38.97 54.74
N THR A 332 -8.54 -38.62 55.78
CA THR A 332 -8.54 -39.33 57.09
C THR A 332 -9.48 -38.66 58.09
N ALA A 333 -10.65 -39.26 58.31
CA ALA A 333 -11.39 -39.17 59.57
C ALA A 333 -12.43 -40.30 59.63
N ASN A 334 -12.01 -41.49 60.06
CA ASN A 334 -12.80 -42.27 61.02
C ASN A 334 -11.94 -43.41 61.56
N ASP A 335 -11.49 -43.22 62.80
CA ASP A 335 -10.92 -44.26 63.64
C ASP A 335 -11.74 -44.33 64.93
N SER A 336 -11.89 -45.57 65.41
CA SER A 336 -12.26 -46.01 66.78
C SER A 336 -13.76 -45.95 67.14
N GLU A 337 -14.42 -46.94 67.77
CA GLU A 337 -14.07 -48.02 68.73
C GLU A 337 -15.06 -49.21 68.55
N GLU A 338 -14.63 -50.47 68.45
CA GLU A 338 -14.24 -51.43 69.52
C GLU A 338 -15.43 -52.17 70.17
N SER A 339 -15.52 -53.50 69.99
CA SER A 339 -15.52 -54.50 71.09
C SER A 339 -15.79 -55.94 70.60
N GLU A 340 -15.06 -56.86 71.23
CA GLU A 340 -14.89 -58.29 71.05
C GLU A 340 -16.16 -59.13 71.34
N GLU A 341 -16.32 -60.31 70.71
CA GLU A 341 -16.39 -61.58 71.46
C GLU A 341 -16.31 -62.82 70.54
N SER A 342 -15.88 -63.90 71.17
CA SER A 342 -15.22 -65.12 70.68
C SER A 342 -16.13 -66.24 70.15
N GLU A 343 -15.47 -67.17 69.44
CA GLU A 343 -15.92 -68.52 69.08
C GLU A 343 -16.37 -69.36 70.29
N GLU A 344 -17.43 -70.19 70.13
CA GLU A 344 -17.45 -71.61 70.52
C GLU A 344 -18.72 -72.35 69.99
N GLU A 345 -18.48 -73.57 69.48
CA GLU A 345 -19.35 -74.69 69.01
C GLU A 345 -20.25 -74.57 67.76
#